data_AF-A0A1F7X782-F1
#
_entry.id   AF-A0A1F7X782-F1
#
_cell.length_a   1.000
_cell.length_b   1.000
_cell.length_c   1.000
_cell.angle_alpha   90.00
_cell.angle_beta   90.00
_cell.angle_gamma   90.00
#
_symmetry.space_group_name_H-M   'P 1'
#
loop_
_entity.id
_entity.type
_entity.pdbx_description
1 polymer ?
#
loop_
_entity_poly.entity_id
_entity_poly.type
_entity_poly.pdbx_seq_one_letter_code
_entity_poly.pdbx_strand_id
1 'polypeptide(L)'
;MTAQKYLKRLGGFTLVELLIVIAILAIIALIVIAAINPIEQANRARDAGMKADSSQMVSAIDRYFAARMEFPWVTSGAVANNDAFYGFITAQDINIGICAADCNTDGILITTNELKPEFRNRNFITATSEDFFMYVGKAAEASSSVYACYIPQARANRDRACVDETVFTLSAVDGTRIAVPVADCTGAASTAWTANNWVVCVPE
;
A
#
# COMPACT_ATOMS: atom_id res chain seq x y z
N MET A 1 -27.23 70.74 22.29
CA MET A 1 -27.28 69.29 22.03
C MET A 1 -25.87 68.74 22.18
N THR A 2 -25.52 68.22 23.35
CA THR A 2 -24.20 67.60 23.60
C THR A 2 -24.37 66.08 23.53
N ALA A 3 -23.89 65.49 22.43
CA ALA A 3 -23.92 64.05 22.20
C ALA A 3 -22.84 63.37 23.07
N GLN A 4 -23.27 62.63 24.09
CA GLN A 4 -22.40 61.88 24.98
C GLN A 4 -22.03 60.55 24.31
N LYS A 5 -20.85 60.49 23.69
CA LYS A 5 -20.27 59.27 23.11
C LYS A 5 -19.92 58.28 24.23
N TYR A 6 -20.68 57.19 24.32
CA TYR A 6 -20.33 56.02 25.13
C TYR A 6 -19.13 55.29 24.49
N LEU A 7 -17.92 55.50 25.01
CA LEU A 7 -16.76 54.67 24.69
C LEU A 7 -16.92 53.31 25.40
N LYS A 8 -17.33 52.30 24.65
CA LYS A 8 -17.35 50.89 25.07
C LYS A 8 -15.92 50.50 25.47
N ARG A 9 -15.69 50.18 26.75
CA ARG A 9 -14.44 49.55 27.20
C ARG A 9 -14.39 48.14 26.61
N LEU A 10 -13.53 47.92 25.62
CA LEU A 10 -13.10 46.57 25.29
C LEU A 10 -12.20 46.12 26.44
N GLY A 11 -12.67 45.18 27.26
CA GLY A 11 -11.85 44.57 28.32
C GLY A 11 -10.66 43.85 27.70
N GLY A 12 -9.46 44.20 28.14
CA GLY A 12 -8.23 43.49 27.77
C GLY A 12 -8.14 42.16 28.51
N PHE A 13 -7.63 41.13 27.83
CA PHE A 13 -7.31 39.84 28.44
C PHE A 13 -6.33 40.03 29.60
N THR A 14 -6.58 39.36 30.73
CA THR A 14 -5.63 39.36 31.83
C THR A 14 -4.47 38.41 31.52
N LEU A 15 -3.28 38.74 32.04
CA LEU A 15 -2.09 37.86 31.92
C LEU A 15 -2.36 36.48 32.54
N VAL A 16 -3.14 36.45 33.63
CA VAL A 16 -3.56 35.23 34.32
C VAL A 16 -4.45 34.36 33.45
N GLU A 17 -5.41 34.94 32.72
CA GLU A 17 -6.25 34.18 31.78
C GLU A 17 -5.43 33.52 30.68
N LEU A 18 -4.46 34.22 30.10
CA LEU A 18 -3.59 33.63 29.08
C LEU A 18 -2.74 32.48 29.66
N LEU A 19 -2.23 32.63 30.88
CA LEU A 19 -1.40 31.64 31.55
C LEU A 19 -2.17 30.35 31.86
N ILE A 20 -3.42 30.46 32.32
CA ILE A 20 -4.26 29.29 32.59
C ILE A 20 -4.59 28.57 31.28
N VAL A 21 -4.87 29.31 30.19
CA VAL A 21 -5.19 28.70 28.89
C VAL A 21 -4.01 27.88 28.35
N ILE A 22 -2.79 28.42 28.37
CA ILE A 22 -1.62 27.65 27.89
C ILE A 22 -1.32 26.44 28.77
N ALA A 23 -1.59 26.53 30.09
CA ALA A 23 -1.45 25.39 31.00
C ALA A 23 -2.45 24.28 30.68
N ILE A 24 -3.72 24.63 30.42
CA ILE A 24 -4.75 23.68 30.03
C ILE A 24 -4.45 23.06 28.66
N LEU A 25 -4.02 23.87 27.68
CA LEU A 25 -3.65 23.38 26.35
C LEU A 25 -2.48 22.39 26.41
N ALA A 26 -1.48 22.63 27.27
CA ALA A 26 -0.38 21.71 27.47
C ALA A 26 -0.84 20.34 28.01
N ILE A 27 -1.77 20.33 28.98
CA ILE A 27 -2.31 19.08 29.56
C ILE A 27 -3.12 18.31 28.52
N ILE A 28 -4.01 18.99 27.79
CA ILE A 28 -4.84 18.35 26.76
C ILE A 28 -3.97 17.75 25.65
N ALA A 29 -2.93 18.47 25.20
CA ALA A 29 -2.04 17.98 24.16
C ALA A 29 -1.34 16.67 24.56
N LEU A 30 -0.90 16.53 25.81
CA LEU A 30 -0.28 15.30 26.32
C LEU A 30 -1.26 14.11 26.31
N ILE A 31 -2.51 14.34 26.73
CA ILE A 31 -3.55 13.30 26.73
C ILE A 31 -3.86 12.83 25.31
N VAL A 32 -4.00 13.76 24.37
CA VAL A 32 -4.31 13.44 22.96
C VAL A 32 -3.20 12.62 22.32
N ILE A 33 -1.93 12.97 22.54
CA ILE A 33 -0.79 12.23 22.00
C ILE A 33 -0.71 10.83 22.61
N ALA A 34 -1.02 10.67 23.90
CA ALA A 34 -1.05 9.36 24.55
C ALA A 34 -2.20 8.45 24.04
N ALA A 35 -3.31 9.04 23.59
CA ALA A 35 -4.46 8.30 23.07
C ALA A 35 -4.29 7.85 21.61
N ILE A 36 -3.47 8.55 20.83
CA ILE A 36 -3.18 8.20 19.44
C ILE A 36 -1.94 7.30 19.39
N ASN A 37 -2.03 6.20 18.65
CA ASN A 37 -0.83 5.46 18.23
C ASN A 37 -0.36 6.05 16.87
N PRO A 38 0.60 7.00 16.85
CA PRO A 38 1.01 7.66 15.61
C PRO A 38 1.64 6.68 14.61
N ILE A 39 2.30 5.63 15.11
CA ILE A 39 2.92 4.59 14.29
C ILE A 39 1.86 3.81 13.53
N GLU A 40 0.79 3.39 14.23
CA GLU A 40 -0.32 2.68 13.60
C GLU A 40 -1.04 3.54 12.56
N GLN A 41 -1.22 4.85 12.81
CA GLN A 41 -1.81 5.76 11.81
C GLN A 41 -0.92 5.92 10.57
N ALA A 42 0.39 6.08 10.75
CA ALA A 42 1.34 6.14 9.64
C ALA A 42 1.33 4.85 8.82
N ASN A 43 1.24 3.69 9.48
CA ASN A 43 1.13 2.40 8.81
C ASN A 43 -0.18 2.26 8.02
N ARG A 44 -1.31 2.75 8.54
CA ARG A 44 -2.58 2.76 7.79
C ARG A 44 -2.49 3.63 6.53
N ALA A 45 -1.81 4.78 6.62
CA ALA A 45 -1.58 5.64 5.46
C ALA A 45 -0.68 4.94 4.41
N ARG A 46 0.36 4.21 4.84
CA ARG A 46 1.20 3.41 3.95
C ARG A 46 0.41 2.30 3.26
N ASP A 47 -0.42 1.57 3.99
CA ASP A 47 -1.24 0.49 3.42
C ASP A 47 -2.26 1.03 2.42
N ALA A 48 -2.87 2.19 2.68
CA ALA A 48 -3.75 2.86 1.73
C ALA A 48 -3.02 3.25 0.44
N GLY A 49 -1.79 3.76 0.57
CA GLY A 49 -0.90 4.02 -0.57
C GLY A 49 -0.58 2.74 -1.34
N MET A 50 -0.24 1.66 -0.64
CA MET A 50 0.09 0.37 -1.24
C MET A 50 -1.11 -0.22 -2.01
N LYS A 51 -2.32 -0.19 -1.42
CA LYS A 51 -3.56 -0.61 -2.10
C LYS A 51 -3.82 0.18 -3.39
N ALA A 52 -3.61 1.50 -3.34
CA ALA A 52 -3.78 2.37 -4.50
C ALA A 52 -2.74 2.07 -5.58
N ASP A 53 -1.46 1.94 -5.22
CA ASP A 53 -0.38 1.62 -6.15
C ASP A 53 -0.58 0.22 -6.77
N SER A 54 -0.99 -0.80 -5.98
CA SER A 54 -1.37 -2.13 -6.47
C SER A 54 -2.47 -2.05 -7.54
N SER A 55 -3.53 -1.29 -7.27
CA SER A 55 -4.66 -1.14 -8.20
C SER A 55 -4.23 -0.50 -9.52
N GLN A 56 -3.38 0.54 -9.44
CA GLN A 56 -2.86 1.23 -10.62
C GLN A 56 -1.94 0.34 -11.45
N MET A 57 -1.13 -0.47 -10.78
CA MET A 57 -0.21 -1.40 -11.43
C MET A 57 -0.96 -2.54 -12.14
N VAL A 58 -1.92 -3.19 -11.48
CA VAL A 58 -2.79 -4.21 -12.13
C VAL A 58 -3.47 -3.60 -13.36
N SER A 59 -4.05 -2.41 -13.20
CA SER A 59 -4.69 -1.70 -14.31
C SER A 59 -3.72 -1.38 -15.46
N ALA A 60 -2.44 -1.12 -15.18
CA ALA A 60 -1.42 -0.87 -16.20
C ALA A 60 -1.08 -2.15 -16.97
N ILE A 61 -0.98 -3.29 -16.27
CA ILE A 61 -0.75 -4.59 -16.88
C ILE A 61 -1.94 -4.97 -17.77
N ASP A 62 -3.17 -4.75 -17.31
CA ASP A 62 -4.37 -5.02 -18.10
C ASP A 62 -4.46 -4.14 -19.36
N ARG A 63 -4.12 -2.84 -19.26
CA ARG A 63 -4.04 -1.96 -20.44
C ARG A 63 -2.96 -2.41 -21.42
N TYR A 64 -1.79 -2.82 -20.91
CA TYR A 64 -0.72 -3.36 -21.74
C TYR A 64 -1.19 -4.59 -22.52
N PHE A 65 -1.84 -5.54 -21.85
CA PHE A 65 -2.41 -6.72 -22.48
C PHE A 65 -3.47 -6.35 -23.52
N ALA A 66 -4.38 -5.44 -23.21
CA ALA A 66 -5.40 -4.99 -24.14
C ALA A 66 -4.81 -4.33 -25.41
N ALA A 67 -3.66 -3.65 -25.29
CA ALA A 67 -3.00 -2.99 -26.41
C ALA A 67 -2.14 -3.95 -27.27
N ARG A 68 -1.53 -4.98 -26.65
CA ARG A 68 -0.51 -5.83 -27.29
C ARG A 68 -0.90 -7.28 -27.44
N MET A 69 -2.02 -7.68 -26.86
CA MET A 69 -2.51 -9.06 -26.81
C MET A 69 -1.49 -10.02 -26.18
N GLU A 70 -0.66 -9.52 -25.25
CA GLU A 70 0.32 -10.30 -24.47
C GLU A 70 0.66 -9.59 -23.16
N PHE A 71 1.07 -10.34 -22.12
CA PHE A 71 1.54 -9.78 -20.86
C PHE A 71 3.03 -9.37 -20.90
N PRO A 72 3.49 -8.46 -20.00
CA PRO A 72 4.88 -8.02 -19.95
C PRO A 72 5.92 -9.15 -19.81
N TRP A 73 5.59 -10.22 -19.08
CA TRP A 73 6.46 -11.38 -18.89
C TRP A 73 6.59 -12.30 -20.12
N VAL A 74 5.80 -12.04 -21.17
CA VAL A 74 5.92 -12.72 -22.47
C VAL A 74 7.06 -12.11 -23.27
N THR A 75 7.09 -10.78 -23.35
CA THR A 75 8.11 -10.03 -24.09
C THR A 75 9.51 -10.22 -23.51
N SER A 76 9.62 -10.52 -22.20
CA SER A 76 10.89 -10.86 -21.55
C SER A 76 11.35 -12.31 -21.82
N GLY A 77 10.56 -13.12 -22.52
CA GLY A 77 10.86 -14.51 -22.84
C GLY A 77 10.64 -15.48 -21.68
N ALA A 78 9.96 -15.07 -20.61
CA ALA A 78 9.74 -15.91 -19.43
C ALA A 78 8.65 -16.98 -19.65
N VAL A 79 7.77 -16.80 -20.65
CA VAL A 79 6.68 -17.72 -20.99
C VAL A 79 6.49 -17.86 -22.50
N ALA A 80 5.86 -18.96 -22.94
CA ALA A 80 5.66 -19.28 -24.37
C ALA A 80 4.29 -18.85 -24.95
N ASN A 81 3.36 -18.39 -24.11
CA ASN A 81 2.01 -18.01 -24.51
C ASN A 81 1.67 -16.62 -23.97
N ASN A 82 1.03 -15.81 -24.80
CA ASN A 82 0.57 -14.47 -24.55
C ASN A 82 -0.35 -14.29 -23.32
N ASP A 83 -1.13 -15.31 -22.96
CA ASP A 83 -2.01 -15.36 -21.76
C ASP A 83 -1.54 -16.39 -20.72
N ALA A 84 -0.25 -16.76 -20.76
CA ALA A 84 0.30 -17.69 -19.79
C ALA A 84 0.17 -17.15 -18.37
N PHE A 85 -0.10 -18.06 -17.44
CA PHE A 85 0.02 -17.79 -16.02
C PHE A 85 1.44 -17.37 -15.67
N TYR A 86 1.56 -16.74 -14.50
CA TYR A 86 2.85 -16.30 -14.01
C TYR A 86 2.88 -16.41 -12.49
N GLY A 87 3.89 -17.12 -11.99
CA GLY A 87 4.13 -17.23 -10.55
C GLY A 87 4.26 -15.86 -9.90
N PHE A 88 3.88 -15.77 -8.62
CA PHE A 88 4.07 -14.53 -7.89
C PHE A 88 5.56 -14.23 -7.70
N ILE A 89 5.99 -13.10 -8.25
CA ILE A 89 7.34 -12.57 -8.07
C ILE A 89 7.28 -11.12 -7.61
N THR A 90 8.41 -10.57 -7.18
CA THR A 90 8.45 -9.18 -6.72
C THR A 90 8.25 -8.23 -7.90
N ALA A 91 7.61 -7.08 -7.63
CA ALA A 91 7.38 -6.02 -8.61
C ALA A 91 8.68 -5.36 -9.13
N GLN A 92 9.82 -5.66 -8.49
CA GLN A 92 11.16 -5.22 -8.88
C GLN A 92 11.71 -6.03 -10.07
N ASP A 93 11.13 -7.20 -10.33
CA ASP A 93 11.62 -8.05 -11.39
C ASP A 93 11.27 -7.47 -12.77
N ILE A 94 12.22 -7.59 -13.70
CA ILE A 94 12.09 -7.08 -15.07
C ILE A 94 10.85 -7.62 -15.79
N ASN A 95 10.41 -8.82 -15.45
CA ASN A 95 9.27 -9.49 -16.08
C ASN A 95 7.93 -8.83 -15.74
N ILE A 96 7.84 -8.09 -14.63
CA ILE A 96 6.63 -7.30 -14.30
C ILE A 96 6.58 -6.02 -15.15
N GLY A 97 7.74 -5.50 -15.55
CA GLY A 97 7.83 -4.40 -16.50
C GLY A 97 7.80 -3.00 -15.89
N ILE A 98 7.93 -2.85 -14.57
CA ILE A 98 8.04 -1.53 -13.92
C ILE A 98 9.44 -0.95 -14.14
N CYS A 99 10.47 -1.78 -14.00
CA CYS A 99 11.86 -1.37 -14.13
C CYS A 99 12.65 -2.46 -14.89
N ALA A 100 13.87 -2.15 -15.34
CA ALA A 100 14.77 -3.17 -15.90
C ALA A 100 15.57 -3.90 -14.80
N ALA A 101 16.59 -4.69 -15.18
CA ALA A 101 17.31 -5.62 -14.30
C ALA A 101 17.91 -5.01 -13.00
N ASP A 102 18.21 -3.72 -12.98
CA ASP A 102 18.81 -3.01 -11.84
C ASP A 102 17.89 -1.91 -11.27
N CYS A 103 16.65 -1.82 -11.75
CA CYS A 103 15.72 -0.73 -11.49
C CYS A 103 16.27 0.70 -11.70
N ASN A 104 17.37 0.90 -12.43
CA ASN A 104 17.85 2.23 -12.80
C ASN A 104 17.21 2.74 -14.09
N THR A 105 16.72 1.82 -14.93
CA THR A 105 16.07 2.14 -16.20
C THR A 105 14.60 1.74 -16.21
N ASP A 106 13.83 2.47 -17.02
CA ASP A 106 12.39 2.31 -17.21
C ASP A 106 12.08 0.91 -17.75
N GLY A 107 11.14 0.20 -17.12
CA GLY A 107 10.63 -1.06 -17.64
C GLY A 107 9.62 -0.86 -18.78
N ILE A 108 9.15 -1.96 -19.35
CA ILE A 108 8.27 -1.93 -20.52
C ILE A 108 6.94 -1.22 -20.25
N LEU A 109 6.36 -1.32 -19.06
CA LEU A 109 5.11 -0.62 -18.71
C LEU A 109 5.28 0.90 -18.70
N ILE A 110 6.47 1.39 -18.32
CA ILE A 110 6.75 2.83 -18.28
C ILE A 110 7.10 3.34 -19.68
N THR A 111 7.97 2.64 -20.41
CA THR A 111 8.38 3.05 -21.77
C THR A 111 7.23 2.99 -22.78
N THR A 112 6.20 2.20 -22.51
CA THR A 112 4.98 2.12 -23.33
C THR A 112 3.86 3.05 -22.86
N ASN A 113 4.12 3.92 -21.87
CA ASN A 113 3.16 4.87 -21.29
C ASN A 113 1.93 4.23 -20.60
N GLU A 114 2.02 2.97 -20.18
CA GLU A 114 0.95 2.31 -19.42
C GLU A 114 1.03 2.61 -17.93
N LEU A 115 2.24 2.88 -17.43
CA LEU A 115 2.52 3.22 -16.04
C LEU A 115 3.37 4.48 -15.97
N LYS A 116 3.15 5.31 -14.95
CA LYS A 116 3.91 6.54 -14.81
C LYS A 116 5.34 6.27 -14.31
N PRO A 117 6.35 7.07 -14.75
CA PRO A 117 7.75 6.89 -14.35
C PRO A 117 7.99 6.89 -12.83
N GLU A 118 7.17 7.59 -12.05
CA GLU A 118 7.33 7.70 -10.60
C GLU A 118 7.18 6.36 -9.86
N PHE A 119 6.58 5.35 -10.50
CA PHE A 119 6.41 4.01 -9.91
C PHE A 119 7.75 3.36 -9.57
N ARG A 120 8.84 3.68 -10.29
CA ARG A 120 10.18 3.16 -10.02
C ARG A 120 10.76 3.63 -8.68
N ASN A 121 10.30 4.79 -8.20
CA ASN A 121 10.77 5.38 -6.95
C ASN A 121 9.82 5.07 -5.77
N ARG A 122 8.86 4.17 -5.96
CA ARG A 122 7.96 3.74 -4.88
C ARG A 122 8.70 2.81 -3.92
N ASN A 123 8.28 2.85 -2.65
CA ASN A 123 8.92 2.08 -1.59
C ASN A 123 9.00 0.58 -1.92
N PHE A 124 7.95 -0.02 -2.49
CA PHE A 124 7.98 -1.45 -2.86
C PHE A 124 8.98 -1.82 -3.96
N ILE A 125 9.43 -0.84 -4.76
CA ILE A 125 10.49 -1.01 -5.76
C ILE A 125 11.87 -0.81 -5.14
N THR A 126 12.04 0.21 -4.29
CA THR A 126 13.35 0.55 -3.71
C THR A 126 13.66 -0.20 -2.40
N ALA A 127 12.68 -0.93 -1.87
CA ALA A 127 12.83 -1.64 -0.60
C ALA A 127 13.87 -2.76 -0.69
N THR A 128 14.53 -3.01 0.43
CA THR A 128 15.45 -4.13 0.63
C THR A 128 14.92 -5.15 1.64
N SER A 129 13.73 -4.92 2.19
CA SER A 129 13.08 -5.75 3.19
C SER A 129 11.75 -6.25 2.64
N GLU A 130 11.53 -7.56 2.81
CA GLU A 130 10.36 -8.28 2.27
C GLU A 130 9.02 -7.72 2.77
N ASP A 131 9.00 -7.10 3.96
CA ASP A 131 7.83 -6.45 4.55
C ASP A 131 7.21 -5.38 3.64
N PHE A 132 8.02 -4.77 2.77
CA PHE A 132 7.60 -3.69 1.89
C PHE A 132 7.43 -4.12 0.44
N PHE A 133 7.68 -5.39 0.12
CA PHE A 133 7.54 -5.87 -1.24
C PHE A 133 6.09 -5.93 -1.69
N MET A 134 5.93 -5.71 -2.99
CA MET A 134 4.71 -6.02 -3.72
C MET A 134 5.01 -7.18 -4.63
N TYR A 135 4.16 -8.19 -4.62
CA TYR A 135 4.23 -9.37 -5.46
C TYR A 135 3.17 -9.28 -6.55
N VAL A 136 3.52 -9.72 -7.75
CA VAL A 136 2.63 -9.71 -8.91
C VAL A 136 2.61 -11.08 -9.54
N GLY A 137 1.43 -11.56 -9.88
CA GLY A 137 1.26 -12.87 -10.47
C GLY A 137 -0.12 -13.05 -11.10
N LYS A 138 -0.26 -14.15 -11.84
CA LYS A 138 -1.47 -14.57 -12.53
C LYS A 138 -1.59 -16.10 -12.40
N ALA A 139 -2.73 -16.59 -11.94
CA ALA A 139 -2.93 -18.02 -11.68
C ALA A 139 -3.01 -18.85 -12.98
N ALA A 140 -2.73 -20.16 -12.89
CA ALA A 140 -2.72 -21.14 -13.99
C ALA A 140 -3.99 -21.20 -14.85
N GLU A 141 -5.13 -20.76 -14.33
CA GLU A 141 -6.42 -20.85 -15.01
C GLU A 141 -6.53 -19.85 -16.18
N ALA A 142 -7.03 -20.32 -17.33
CA ALA A 142 -7.32 -19.44 -18.46
C ALA A 142 -8.39 -18.41 -18.04
N SER A 143 -8.14 -17.12 -18.28
CA SER A 143 -8.94 -15.98 -17.78
C SER A 143 -8.76 -15.60 -16.30
N SER A 144 -7.73 -16.10 -15.61
CA SER A 144 -7.36 -15.60 -14.29
C SER A 144 -6.97 -14.12 -14.34
N SER A 145 -7.41 -13.33 -13.36
CA SER A 145 -6.99 -11.94 -13.24
C SER A 145 -5.54 -11.84 -12.78
N VAL A 146 -4.88 -10.74 -13.14
CA VAL A 146 -3.59 -10.37 -12.55
C VAL A 146 -3.83 -9.83 -11.15
N TYR A 147 -3.02 -10.29 -10.20
CA TYR A 147 -3.10 -9.86 -8.81
C TYR A 147 -1.81 -9.18 -8.38
N ALA A 148 -1.97 -8.16 -7.56
CA ALA A 148 -0.91 -7.46 -6.85
C ALA A 148 -1.09 -7.65 -5.35
N CYS A 149 -0.13 -8.29 -4.70
CA CYS A 149 -0.23 -8.67 -3.30
C CYS A 149 0.87 -8.03 -2.46
N TYR A 150 0.57 -7.67 -1.23
CA TYR A 150 1.54 -7.05 -0.31
C TYR A 150 1.20 -7.38 1.14
N ILE A 151 2.16 -7.17 2.05
CA ILE A 151 1.98 -7.37 3.49
C ILE A 151 1.50 -6.05 4.13
N PRO A 152 0.29 -5.99 4.71
CA PRO A 152 -0.17 -4.78 5.39
C PRO A 152 0.64 -4.47 6.66
N GLN A 153 1.08 -3.23 6.80
CA GLN A 153 1.89 -2.75 7.91
C GLN A 153 1.04 -2.37 9.14
N ALA A 154 -0.20 -1.93 8.95
CA ALA A 154 -1.10 -1.60 10.04
C ALA A 154 -1.70 -2.88 10.65
N ARG A 155 -1.64 -2.98 11.97
CA ARG A 155 -2.25 -4.12 12.68
C ARG A 155 -3.75 -4.21 12.38
N ALA A 156 -4.45 -3.08 12.38
CA ALA A 156 -5.88 -3.07 12.13
C ALA A 156 -6.26 -3.58 10.74
N ASN A 157 -5.41 -3.34 9.73
CA ASN A 157 -5.66 -3.84 8.37
C ASN A 157 -5.40 -5.35 8.28
N ARG A 158 -4.36 -5.85 8.96
CA ARG A 158 -4.09 -7.29 9.08
C ARG A 158 -5.22 -8.03 9.79
N ASP A 159 -5.62 -7.54 10.97
CA ASP A 159 -6.71 -8.13 11.75
C ASP A 159 -8.02 -8.12 10.95
N ARG A 160 -8.29 -7.05 10.19
CA ARG A 160 -9.46 -6.98 9.30
C ARG A 160 -9.37 -7.99 8.15
N ALA A 161 -8.24 -8.06 7.45
CA ALA A 161 -8.07 -8.98 6.32
C ALA A 161 -8.25 -10.44 6.75
N CYS A 162 -7.81 -10.80 7.97
CA CYS A 162 -8.07 -12.11 8.55
C CYS A 162 -9.55 -12.40 8.72
N VAL A 163 -10.30 -11.46 9.31
CA VAL A 163 -11.75 -11.62 9.51
C VAL A 163 -12.50 -11.67 8.18
N ASP A 164 -12.04 -10.91 7.19
CA ASP A 164 -12.62 -10.86 5.85
C ASP A 164 -12.17 -12.06 4.97
N GLU A 165 -11.36 -13.00 5.50
CA GLU A 165 -10.82 -14.19 4.79
C GLU A 165 -10.04 -13.84 3.51
N THR A 166 -9.39 -12.68 3.48
CA THR A 166 -8.63 -12.16 2.32
C THR A 166 -7.11 -12.28 2.46
N VAL A 167 -6.65 -13.20 3.32
CA VAL A 167 -5.23 -13.45 3.56
C VAL A 167 -4.79 -14.69 2.79
N PHE A 168 -3.67 -14.58 2.06
CA PHE A 168 -3.16 -15.64 1.21
C PHE A 168 -1.66 -15.86 1.43
N THR A 169 -1.20 -17.07 1.14
CA THR A 169 0.20 -17.32 0.74
C THR A 169 0.26 -17.48 -0.77
N LEU A 170 1.41 -17.12 -1.34
CA LEU A 170 1.60 -17.06 -2.78
C LEU A 170 2.49 -18.19 -3.28
N SER A 171 2.12 -18.78 -4.41
CA SER A 171 2.98 -19.71 -5.14
C SER A 171 3.73 -19.01 -6.26
N ALA A 172 5.05 -19.10 -6.21
CA ALA A 172 5.94 -18.64 -7.28
C ALA A 172 5.99 -19.60 -8.49
N VAL A 173 5.36 -20.78 -8.40
CA VAL A 173 5.45 -21.81 -9.45
C VAL A 173 4.27 -21.72 -10.42
N ASP A 174 3.05 -21.64 -9.90
CA ASP A 174 1.80 -21.74 -10.68
C ASP A 174 0.90 -20.49 -10.55
N GLY A 175 1.33 -19.49 -9.78
CA GLY A 175 0.56 -18.27 -9.54
C GLY A 175 -0.68 -18.50 -8.68
N THR A 176 -0.78 -19.64 -8.00
CA THR A 176 -1.90 -19.93 -7.10
C THR A 176 -1.78 -19.12 -5.80
N ARG A 177 -2.92 -18.64 -5.30
CA ARG A 177 -3.07 -18.04 -3.96
C ARG A 177 -3.73 -19.06 -3.04
N ILE A 178 -3.09 -19.39 -1.92
CA ILE A 178 -3.62 -20.34 -0.95
C ILE A 178 -4.17 -19.55 0.24
N ALA A 179 -5.46 -19.68 0.52
CA ALA A 179 -6.09 -18.97 1.62
C ALA A 179 -5.50 -19.40 2.97
N VAL A 180 -5.24 -18.42 3.84
CA VAL A 180 -4.76 -18.64 5.20
C VAL A 180 -5.97 -18.73 6.14
N PRO A 181 -6.09 -19.79 6.96
CA PRO A 181 -7.16 -19.90 7.93
C PRO A 181 -7.19 -18.72 8.91
N VAL A 182 -8.39 -18.21 9.21
CA VAL A 182 -8.60 -17.08 10.14
C VAL A 182 -7.95 -17.33 11.51
N ALA A 183 -7.96 -18.58 11.97
CA ALA A 183 -7.37 -19.00 13.24
C ALA A 183 -5.85 -18.76 13.31
N ASP A 184 -5.15 -18.78 12.17
CA ASP A 184 -3.69 -18.66 12.13
C ASP A 184 -3.24 -17.19 12.15
N CYS A 185 -4.00 -16.31 11.52
CA CYS A 185 -3.59 -14.92 11.31
C CYS A 185 -4.22 -13.92 12.28
N THR A 186 -5.32 -14.28 12.97
CA THR A 186 -6.01 -13.40 13.92
C THR A 186 -5.11 -12.99 15.08
N GLY A 187 -4.86 -11.67 15.24
CA GLY A 187 -4.04 -11.14 16.31
C GLY A 187 -2.54 -11.45 16.19
N ALA A 188 -2.10 -12.01 15.05
CA ALA A 188 -0.71 -12.33 14.81
C ALA A 188 0.17 -11.05 14.73
N ALA A 189 1.38 -11.15 15.27
CA ALA A 189 2.37 -10.07 15.17
C ALA A 189 2.83 -9.88 13.71
N SER A 190 3.32 -8.67 13.36
CA SER A 190 3.82 -8.40 12.01
C SER A 190 4.93 -9.34 11.58
N THR A 191 5.79 -9.79 12.51
CA THR A 191 6.86 -10.75 12.23
C THR A 191 6.35 -12.12 11.77
N ALA A 192 5.18 -12.55 12.24
CA ALA A 192 4.56 -13.78 11.78
C ALA A 192 4.06 -13.65 10.33
N TRP A 193 3.56 -12.48 9.95
CA TRP A 193 3.12 -12.21 8.58
C TRP A 193 4.30 -12.27 7.61
N THR A 194 5.43 -11.65 7.96
CA THR A 194 6.66 -11.75 7.16
C THR A 194 7.18 -13.18 7.10
N ALA A 195 7.32 -13.84 8.25
CA ALA A 195 7.92 -15.18 8.31
C ALA A 195 7.13 -16.23 7.51
N ASN A 196 5.81 -16.05 7.40
CA ASN A 196 4.93 -16.96 6.67
C ASN A 196 4.51 -16.42 5.29
N ASN A 197 5.01 -15.26 4.86
CA ASN A 197 4.64 -14.59 3.62
C ASN A 197 3.12 -14.43 3.44
N TRP A 198 2.42 -14.05 4.51
CA TRP A 198 1.00 -13.75 4.46
C TRP A 198 0.77 -12.40 3.84
N VAL A 199 -0.05 -12.36 2.80
CA VAL A 199 -0.31 -11.17 1.99
C VAL A 199 -1.80 -10.94 1.83
N VAL A 200 -2.14 -9.70 1.49
CA VAL A 200 -3.44 -9.33 0.96
C VAL A 200 -3.25 -8.95 -0.51
N CYS A 201 -4.22 -9.29 -1.35
CA CYS A 201 -4.14 -9.11 -2.79
C CYS A 201 -5.18 -8.13 -3.32
N VAL A 202 -4.85 -7.50 -4.44
CA VAL A 202 -5.72 -6.62 -5.21
C VAL A 202 -5.75 -7.13 -6.66
N PRO A 203 -6.92 -7.27 -7.31
CA PRO A 203 -8.25 -7.17 -6.72
C PRO A 203 -8.49 -8.22 -5.62
N GLU A 204 -9.39 -7.90 -4.70
CA GLU A 204 -9.80 -8.81 -3.60
C GLU A 204 -10.56 -10.02 -4.16
#